data_AF-A0A085ZD90-F1
#
_entry.id   AF-A0A085ZD90-F1
#
_cell.length_a   1.000
_cell.length_b   1.000
_cell.length_c   1.000
_cell.angle_alpha   90.00
_cell.angle_beta   90.00
_cell.angle_gamma   90.00
#
_symmetry.space_group_name_H-M   'P 1'
#
loop_
_entity.id
_entity.type
_entity.pdbx_description
1 polymer ?
#
loop_
_entity_poly.entity_id
_entity_poly.type
_entity_poly.pdbx_seq_one_letter_code
_entity_poly.pdbx_strand_id
1 'polypeptide(L)'
;MFYFYSIVTKPLTSVVLQNEICPVCSKKGTIEVVLYMKFATALIPMFGLGRPTSVHCTECGHEIKSVNTPLFAQNNYSPGIINGIKTIKANHKRTLWQLLYPWSILILLGLLCIFGLLTQYSVSRTNSQTSEMLANPKIGDVYKVNIDSMYLLNANTMGSKRSQTLFKIIDIKSDTLLMVRNKQKTEGIGVKESDWNSLSREDNTFETAPHKISLKGITERKEVFEFFNQKKIDSINKTDRVKSIDPLHFSKSIGQIPNYNGIEIVERK
;
A
#
# COMPACT_ATOMS: atom_id res chain seq x y z
N MET A 1 -28.98 -7.80 -12.16
CA MET A 1 -27.55 -7.93 -12.50
C MET A 1 -27.31 -9.38 -12.94
N PHE A 2 -27.27 -9.63 -14.25
CA PHE A 2 -27.15 -10.98 -14.78
C PHE A 2 -25.67 -11.36 -14.84
N TYR A 3 -25.21 -12.17 -13.91
CA TYR A 3 -23.88 -12.77 -13.99
C TYR A 3 -23.95 -13.96 -14.94
N PHE A 4 -23.48 -13.79 -16.17
CA PHE A 4 -23.18 -14.92 -17.05
C PHE A 4 -21.92 -15.60 -16.53
N TYR A 5 -22.09 -16.62 -15.69
CA TYR A 5 -21.03 -17.58 -15.43
C TYR A 5 -21.25 -18.80 -16.33
N SER A 6 -20.21 -19.24 -17.01
CA SER A 6 -20.19 -20.50 -17.74
C SER A 6 -19.21 -21.46 -17.07
N ILE A 7 -19.54 -22.74 -17.11
CA ILE A 7 -18.66 -23.80 -16.60
C ILE A 7 -17.90 -24.33 -17.81
N VAL A 8 -16.58 -24.16 -17.79
CA VAL A 8 -15.70 -24.61 -18.87
C VAL A 8 -14.88 -25.81 -18.40
N THR A 9 -14.81 -26.84 -19.25
CA THR A 9 -13.96 -28.02 -19.08
C THR A 9 -12.86 -28.03 -20.12
N LYS A 10 -11.60 -28.03 -19.69
CA LYS A 10 -10.43 -28.12 -20.58
C LYS A 10 -9.66 -29.41 -20.33
N PRO A 11 -9.27 -30.18 -21.36
CA PRO A 11 -8.39 -31.34 -21.17
C PRO A 11 -7.00 -30.87 -20.71
N LEU A 12 -6.41 -31.61 -19.77
CA LEU A 12 -5.08 -31.31 -19.23
C LEU A 12 -4.04 -32.33 -19.70
N THR A 13 -4.35 -33.61 -19.59
CA THR A 13 -3.45 -34.71 -19.94
C THR A 13 -4.28 -35.98 -20.16
N SER A 14 -3.78 -36.89 -20.99
CA SER A 14 -4.39 -38.19 -21.21
C SER A 14 -3.35 -39.30 -21.15
N VAL A 15 -3.80 -40.50 -20.79
CA VAL A 15 -2.98 -41.71 -20.71
C VAL A 15 -3.79 -42.89 -21.24
N VAL A 16 -3.20 -43.65 -22.16
CA VAL A 16 -3.78 -44.90 -22.69
C VAL A 16 -3.35 -46.07 -21.81
N LEU A 17 -4.32 -46.88 -21.39
CA LEU A 17 -4.12 -48.07 -20.56
C LEU A 17 -3.89 -49.30 -21.44
N GLN A 18 -2.63 -49.71 -21.59
CA GLN A 18 -2.24 -50.79 -22.50
C GLN A 18 -2.74 -52.19 -22.07
N ASN A 19 -2.99 -52.40 -20.77
CA ASN A 19 -3.34 -53.71 -20.22
C ASN A 19 -4.85 -53.95 -20.09
N GLU A 20 -5.67 -52.94 -20.33
CA GLU A 20 -7.12 -53.02 -20.15
C GLU A 20 -7.85 -53.38 -21.45
N ILE A 21 -8.94 -54.12 -21.31
CA ILE A 21 -9.79 -54.58 -22.42
C ILE A 21 -11.09 -53.78 -22.38
N CYS A 22 -11.51 -53.23 -23.51
CA CYS A 22 -12.79 -52.54 -23.61
C CYS A 22 -13.95 -53.53 -23.38
N PRO A 23 -14.92 -53.24 -22.49
CA PRO A 23 -16.06 -54.12 -22.23
C PRO A 23 -17.05 -54.21 -23.41
N VAL A 24 -16.98 -53.30 -24.38
CA VAL A 24 -17.92 -53.24 -25.51
C VAL A 24 -17.32 -53.84 -26.78
N CYS A 25 -16.08 -53.50 -27.14
CA CYS A 25 -15.45 -53.95 -28.38
C CYS A 25 -14.37 -55.03 -28.17
N SER A 26 -14.10 -55.42 -26.92
CA SER A 26 -13.12 -56.44 -26.54
C SER A 26 -11.69 -56.20 -27.04
N LYS A 27 -11.37 -54.99 -27.53
CA LYS A 27 -10.02 -54.63 -27.97
C LYS A 27 -9.17 -54.23 -26.76
N LYS A 28 -7.96 -54.79 -26.69
CA LYS A 28 -6.97 -54.50 -25.64
C LYS A 28 -6.20 -53.22 -25.96
N GLY A 29 -5.84 -52.45 -24.93
CA GLY A 29 -4.96 -51.29 -25.07
C GLY A 29 -5.62 -50.06 -25.68
N THR A 30 -6.96 -50.01 -25.69
CA THR A 30 -7.75 -48.96 -26.35
C THR A 30 -8.44 -48.02 -25.35
N ILE A 31 -8.25 -48.22 -24.05
CA ILE A 31 -8.90 -47.39 -23.02
C ILE A 31 -8.02 -46.17 -22.72
N GLU A 32 -8.55 -44.98 -22.95
CA GLU A 32 -7.90 -43.72 -22.63
C GLU A 32 -8.57 -43.05 -21.42
N VAL A 33 -7.74 -42.66 -20.46
CA VAL A 33 -8.12 -41.84 -19.31
C VAL A 33 -7.67 -40.42 -19.54
N VAL A 34 -8.61 -39.48 -19.51
CA VAL A 34 -8.33 -38.05 -19.72
C VAL A 34 -8.62 -37.28 -18.44
N LEU A 35 -7.66 -36.48 -17.99
CA LEU A 35 -7.81 -35.55 -16.87
C LEU A 35 -8.24 -34.19 -17.39
N TYR A 36 -9.28 -33.61 -16.79
CA TYR A 36 -9.78 -32.28 -17.15
C TYR A 36 -9.59 -31.29 -16.01
N MET A 37 -9.53 -30.00 -16.37
CA MET A 37 -9.75 -28.88 -15.47
C MET A 37 -11.16 -28.35 -15.67
N LYS A 38 -11.97 -28.36 -14.61
CA LYS A 38 -13.29 -27.73 -14.61
C LYS A 38 -13.20 -26.42 -13.85
N PHE A 39 -13.63 -25.32 -14.46
CA PHE A 39 -13.61 -24.01 -13.81
C PHE A 39 -14.81 -23.16 -14.23
N ALA A 40 -15.28 -22.33 -13.30
CA ALA A 40 -16.26 -21.31 -13.61
C ALA A 40 -15.56 -20.09 -14.22
N THR A 41 -16.06 -19.59 -15.33
CA THR A 41 -15.59 -18.36 -15.98
C THR A 41 -16.75 -17.39 -16.17
N ALA A 42 -16.48 -16.11 -15.96
CA ALA A 42 -17.37 -15.03 -16.41
C ALA A 42 -16.61 -14.22 -17.47
N LEU A 43 -15.51 -13.56 -17.07
CA LEU A 43 -14.53 -12.93 -17.97
C LEU A 43 -13.11 -13.54 -17.83
N ILE A 44 -12.77 -14.01 -16.63
CA ILE A 44 -11.48 -14.61 -16.26
C ILE A 44 -11.82 -15.89 -15.47
N PRO A 45 -11.07 -17.00 -15.61
CA PRO A 45 -11.33 -18.23 -14.86
C PRO A 45 -11.29 -18.00 -13.35
N MET A 46 -12.44 -17.90 -12.69
CA MET A 46 -12.52 -17.40 -11.31
C MET A 46 -12.33 -18.49 -10.26
N PHE A 47 -12.88 -19.68 -10.49
CA PHE A 47 -12.84 -20.76 -9.50
C PHE A 47 -12.69 -22.12 -10.15
N GLY A 48 -11.67 -22.88 -9.72
CA GLY A 48 -11.52 -24.29 -10.08
C GLY A 48 -12.57 -25.13 -9.37
N LEU A 49 -13.49 -25.74 -10.13
CA LEU A 49 -14.55 -26.64 -9.66
C LEU A 49 -14.06 -28.09 -9.51
N GLY A 50 -12.75 -28.31 -9.62
CA GLY A 50 -12.11 -29.61 -9.45
C GLY A 50 -11.52 -30.19 -10.74
N ARG A 51 -11.05 -31.43 -10.64
CA ARG A 51 -10.38 -32.16 -11.72
C ARG A 51 -11.13 -33.46 -12.05
N PRO A 52 -12.20 -33.37 -12.84
CA PRO A 52 -12.89 -34.56 -13.30
C PRO A 52 -12.00 -35.37 -14.25
N THR A 53 -12.27 -36.66 -14.34
CA THR A 53 -11.64 -37.55 -15.32
C THR A 53 -12.71 -38.16 -16.19
N SER A 54 -12.45 -38.30 -17.49
CA SER A 54 -13.21 -39.20 -18.35
C SER A 54 -12.42 -40.47 -18.63
N VAL A 55 -13.15 -41.53 -18.95
CA VAL A 55 -12.59 -42.81 -19.40
C VAL A 55 -13.40 -43.22 -20.61
N HIS A 56 -12.74 -43.44 -21.73
CA HIS A 56 -13.40 -43.82 -22.97
C HIS A 56 -12.53 -44.77 -23.78
N CYS A 57 -13.15 -45.54 -24.66
CA CYS A 57 -12.43 -46.37 -25.62
C CYS A 57 -12.15 -45.56 -26.89
N THR A 58 -10.89 -45.48 -27.30
CA THR A 58 -10.47 -44.76 -28.52
C THR A 58 -10.91 -45.46 -29.79
N GLU A 59 -11.18 -46.77 -29.73
CA GLU A 59 -11.59 -47.55 -30.89
C GLU A 59 -13.09 -47.46 -31.18
N CYS A 60 -13.93 -47.80 -30.19
CA CYS A 60 -15.38 -47.84 -30.39
C CYS A 60 -16.10 -46.57 -29.91
N GLY A 61 -15.36 -45.60 -29.34
CA GLY A 61 -15.91 -44.35 -28.81
C GLY A 61 -16.76 -44.51 -27.54
N HIS A 62 -16.84 -45.71 -26.97
CA HIS A 62 -17.68 -45.94 -25.80
C HIS A 62 -17.15 -45.20 -24.57
N GLU A 63 -17.99 -44.37 -23.97
CA GLU A 63 -17.67 -43.59 -22.76
C GLU A 63 -17.99 -44.42 -21.50
N ILE A 64 -16.94 -44.94 -20.87
CA ILE A 64 -17.01 -45.73 -19.62
C ILE A 64 -17.25 -44.82 -18.41
N LYS A 65 -16.70 -43.60 -18.47
CA LYS A 65 -16.92 -42.55 -17.48
C LYS A 65 -16.95 -41.19 -18.17
N SER A 66 -17.98 -40.41 -17.88
CA SER A 66 -18.08 -39.05 -18.37
C SER A 66 -17.42 -38.02 -17.46
N VAL A 67 -16.97 -36.92 -18.06
CA VAL A 67 -16.49 -35.72 -17.34
C VAL A 67 -17.56 -35.16 -16.41
N ASN A 68 -18.83 -35.34 -16.76
CA ASN A 68 -19.98 -34.84 -16.02
C ASN A 68 -20.50 -35.82 -14.97
N THR A 69 -19.91 -37.01 -14.85
CA THR A 69 -20.32 -37.99 -13.85
C THR A 69 -20.08 -37.42 -12.43
N PRO A 70 -21.10 -37.40 -11.56
CA PRO A 70 -20.97 -36.84 -10.21
C PRO A 70 -19.94 -37.62 -9.38
N LEU A 71 -19.24 -36.92 -8.48
CA LEU A 71 -18.13 -37.48 -7.68
C LEU A 71 -18.54 -38.69 -6.82
N PHE A 72 -19.82 -38.82 -6.51
CA PHE A 72 -20.38 -39.89 -5.67
C PHE A 72 -20.92 -41.09 -6.46
N ALA A 73 -20.94 -41.05 -7.80
CA ALA A 73 -21.32 -42.20 -8.60
C ALA A 73 -20.21 -43.26 -8.51
N GLN A 74 -20.48 -44.32 -7.73
CA GLN A 74 -19.66 -45.52 -7.70
C GLN A 74 -19.89 -46.29 -9.00
N ASN A 75 -19.01 -46.05 -9.98
CA ASN A 75 -18.95 -46.89 -11.16
C ASN A 75 -18.04 -48.09 -10.84
N ASN A 76 -18.49 -49.29 -11.20
CA ASN A 76 -17.73 -50.53 -11.09
C ASN A 76 -16.60 -50.53 -12.13
N TYR A 77 -15.50 -49.87 -11.83
CA TYR A 77 -14.31 -49.84 -12.68
C TYR A 77 -13.43 -51.07 -12.45
N SER A 78 -12.72 -51.51 -13.49
CA SER A 78 -11.64 -52.47 -13.33
C SER A 78 -10.48 -51.87 -12.49
N PRO A 79 -9.69 -52.70 -11.80
CA PRO A 79 -8.56 -52.24 -10.99
C PRO A 79 -7.54 -51.39 -11.78
N GLY A 80 -7.28 -51.70 -13.05
CA GLY A 80 -6.34 -50.91 -13.86
C GLY A 80 -6.89 -49.56 -14.27
N ILE A 81 -8.21 -49.41 -14.50
CA ILE A 81 -8.82 -48.08 -14.70
C ILE A 81 -8.69 -47.24 -13.42
N ILE A 82 -8.94 -47.84 -12.24
CA ILE A 82 -8.79 -47.15 -10.95
C ILE A 82 -7.34 -46.68 -10.75
N ASN A 83 -6.37 -47.54 -11.03
CA ASN A 83 -4.95 -47.21 -10.92
C ASN A 83 -4.55 -46.15 -11.95
N GLY A 84 -5.01 -46.23 -13.19
CA GLY A 84 -4.80 -45.21 -14.22
C GLY A 84 -5.29 -43.82 -13.78
N ILE A 85 -6.50 -43.76 -13.21
CA ILE A 85 -7.07 -42.51 -12.65
C ILE A 85 -6.24 -41.98 -11.48
N LYS A 86 -5.75 -42.85 -10.58
CA LYS A 86 -4.90 -42.42 -9.46
C LYS A 86 -3.56 -41.87 -9.95
N THR A 87 -2.92 -42.57 -10.88
CA THR A 87 -1.61 -42.22 -11.43
C THR A 87 -1.65 -40.90 -12.20
N ILE A 88 -2.65 -40.68 -13.07
CA ILE A 88 -2.75 -39.42 -13.83
C ILE A 88 -3.01 -38.22 -12.91
N LYS A 89 -3.77 -38.41 -11.82
CA LYS A 89 -4.01 -37.39 -10.80
C LYS A 89 -2.76 -37.06 -9.98
N ALA A 90 -1.97 -38.08 -9.63
CA ALA A 90 -0.75 -37.92 -8.85
C ALA A 90 0.39 -37.28 -9.66
N ASN A 91 0.53 -37.67 -10.93
CA ASN A 91 1.61 -37.18 -11.80
C ASN A 91 1.38 -35.75 -12.31
N HIS A 92 0.13 -35.29 -12.34
CA HIS A 92 -0.17 -33.94 -12.80
C HIS A 92 0.16 -32.87 -11.75
N LYS A 93 1.38 -32.31 -11.85
CA LYS A 93 1.87 -31.20 -11.00
C LYS A 93 1.00 -29.97 -11.16
N ARG A 94 0.56 -29.38 -10.04
CA ARG A 94 -0.17 -28.10 -10.06
C ARG A 94 0.80 -26.96 -10.38
N THR A 95 0.46 -26.11 -11.33
CA THR A 95 1.18 -24.84 -11.52
C THR A 95 0.90 -23.91 -10.34
N LEU A 96 1.93 -23.28 -9.77
CA LEU A 96 1.80 -22.36 -8.64
C LEU A 96 0.76 -21.25 -8.86
N TRP A 97 0.62 -20.79 -10.10
CA TRP A 97 -0.40 -19.83 -10.53
C TRP A 97 -1.85 -20.27 -10.24
N GLN A 98 -2.16 -21.57 -10.33
CA GLN A 98 -3.50 -22.09 -10.01
C GLN A 98 -3.80 -22.03 -8.50
N LEU A 99 -2.77 -22.06 -7.65
CA LEU A 99 -2.92 -21.97 -6.21
C LEU A 99 -3.07 -20.52 -5.74
N LEU A 100 -2.31 -19.60 -6.34
CA LEU A 100 -2.34 -18.17 -6.02
C LEU A 100 -3.62 -17.47 -6.49
N TYR A 101 -4.18 -17.90 -7.62
CA TYR A 101 -5.31 -17.25 -8.26
C TYR A 101 -6.52 -16.99 -7.31
N PRO A 102 -7.06 -17.97 -6.57
CA PRO A 102 -8.20 -17.73 -5.68
C PRO A 102 -7.89 -16.80 -4.49
N TRP A 103 -6.62 -16.73 -4.05
CA TRP A 103 -6.21 -15.89 -2.93
C TRP A 103 -5.75 -14.50 -3.35
N SER A 104 -5.47 -14.27 -4.64
CA SER A 104 -4.94 -13.01 -5.15
C SER A 104 -5.80 -11.80 -4.79
N ILE A 105 -7.13 -11.92 -4.87
CA ILE A 105 -8.08 -10.86 -4.51
C ILE A 105 -8.03 -10.59 -3.00
N LEU A 106 -7.99 -11.64 -2.17
CA LEU A 106 -7.93 -11.50 -0.71
C LEU A 106 -6.61 -10.88 -0.26
N ILE A 107 -5.50 -11.26 -0.89
CA ILE A 107 -4.17 -10.68 -0.63
C ILE A 107 -4.17 -9.20 -1.00
N LEU A 108 -4.70 -8.84 -2.18
CA LEU A 108 -4.79 -7.45 -2.62
C LEU A 108 -5.64 -6.60 -1.66
N LEU A 109 -6.80 -7.12 -1.26
CA LEU A 109 -7.68 -6.44 -0.31
C LEU A 109 -6.99 -6.25 1.06
N GLY A 110 -6.29 -7.29 1.54
CA GLY A 110 -5.52 -7.22 2.79
C GLY A 110 -4.42 -6.15 2.74
N LEU A 111 -3.68 -6.07 1.63
CA LEU A 111 -2.65 -5.05 1.42
C LEU A 111 -3.25 -3.63 1.41
N LEU A 112 -4.38 -3.44 0.74
CA LEU A 112 -5.10 -2.15 0.74
C LEU A 112 -5.57 -1.75 2.14
N CYS A 113 -6.09 -2.70 2.92
CA CYS A 113 -6.48 -2.44 4.31
C CYS A 113 -5.28 -2.04 5.18
N ILE A 114 -4.16 -2.77 5.09
CA ILE A 114 -2.93 -2.44 5.83
C ILE A 114 -2.44 -1.04 5.46
N PHE A 115 -2.42 -0.72 4.17
CA PHE A 115 -2.03 0.61 3.69
C PHE A 115 -2.96 1.71 4.22
N GLY A 116 -4.27 1.47 4.23
CA GLY A 116 -5.26 2.37 4.81
C GLY A 116 -5.02 2.64 6.31
N LEU A 117 -4.73 1.59 7.08
CA LEU A 117 -4.43 1.73 8.50
C LEU A 117 -3.13 2.51 8.75
N LEU A 118 -2.08 2.24 7.98
CA LEU A 118 -0.79 2.94 8.10
C LEU A 118 -0.93 4.43 7.76
N THR A 119 -1.67 4.77 6.70
CA THR A 119 -1.93 6.16 6.32
C THR A 119 -2.75 6.89 7.36
N GLN A 120 -3.80 6.27 7.90
CA GLN A 120 -4.62 6.85 8.96
C GLN A 120 -3.83 7.06 10.25
N TYR A 121 -2.97 6.10 10.64
CA TYR A 121 -2.09 6.24 11.79
C TYR A 121 -1.12 7.41 11.62
N SER A 122 -0.50 7.53 10.45
CA SER A 122 0.40 8.65 10.13
C SER A 122 -0.32 9.99 10.26
N VAL A 123 -1.52 10.12 9.67
CA VAL A 123 -2.32 11.35 9.73
C VAL A 123 -2.72 11.69 11.16
N SER A 124 -3.14 10.70 11.95
CA SER A 124 -3.51 10.90 13.36
C SER A 124 -2.33 11.43 14.18
N ARG A 125 -1.14 10.84 14.01
CA ARG A 125 0.08 11.27 14.70
C ARG A 125 0.47 12.70 14.33
N THR A 126 0.49 13.03 13.04
CA THR A 126 0.78 14.40 12.58
C THR A 126 -0.22 15.40 13.14
N ASN A 127 -1.52 15.06 13.12
CA ASN A 127 -2.56 15.93 13.67
C ASN A 127 -2.39 16.18 15.17
N SER A 128 -2.05 15.13 15.94
CA SER A 128 -1.80 15.26 17.38
C SER A 128 -0.61 16.19 17.64
N GLN A 129 0.50 16.01 16.92
CA GLN A 129 1.68 16.85 17.03
C GLN A 129 1.38 18.31 16.67
N THR A 130 0.67 18.56 15.57
CA THR A 130 0.23 19.91 15.18
C THR A 130 -0.67 20.54 16.24
N SER A 131 -1.61 19.79 16.83
CA SER A 131 -2.52 20.33 17.85
C SER A 131 -1.78 20.71 19.14
N GLU A 132 -0.81 19.92 19.56
CA GLU A 132 0.06 20.22 20.69
C GLU A 132 0.92 21.48 20.42
N MET A 133 1.42 21.60 19.18
CA MET A 133 2.23 22.75 18.74
C MET A 133 1.45 24.06 18.68
N LEU A 134 0.15 24.02 18.37
CA LEU A 134 -0.71 25.21 18.28
C LEU A 134 -1.36 25.56 19.63
N ALA A 135 -1.26 24.71 20.66
CA ALA A 135 -1.85 24.96 21.96
C ALA A 135 -1.16 26.10 22.73
N ASN A 136 0.15 26.30 22.54
CA ASN A 136 0.93 27.32 23.26
C ASN A 136 1.95 28.01 22.32
N PRO A 137 1.51 28.83 21.35
CA PRO A 137 2.41 29.54 20.44
C PRO A 137 3.26 30.57 21.19
N LYS A 138 4.53 30.75 20.78
CA LYS A 138 5.44 31.76 21.34
C LYS A 138 5.95 32.70 20.26
N ILE A 139 6.27 33.92 20.68
CA ILE A 139 6.93 34.90 19.81
C ILE A 139 8.30 34.36 19.40
N GLY A 140 8.61 34.43 18.12
CA GLY A 140 9.83 33.90 17.52
C GLY A 140 9.66 32.53 16.85
N ASP A 141 8.57 31.81 17.14
CA ASP A 141 8.33 30.48 16.58
C ASP A 141 8.17 30.51 15.06
N VAL A 142 8.81 29.56 14.36
CA VAL A 142 8.77 29.44 12.90
C VAL A 142 8.02 28.18 12.48
N TYR A 143 7.04 28.35 11.60
CA TYR A 143 6.12 27.30 11.15
C TYR A 143 6.24 27.04 9.64
N LYS A 144 6.17 25.76 9.25
CA LYS A 144 5.95 25.36 7.86
C LYS A 144 4.46 25.52 7.53
N VAL A 145 4.13 26.41 6.60
CA VAL A 145 2.75 26.71 6.22
C VAL A 145 2.55 26.48 4.72
N ASN A 146 1.45 25.82 4.37
CA ASN A 146 0.97 25.75 2.99
C ASN A 146 -0.14 26.77 2.82
N ILE A 147 0.18 27.91 2.18
CA ILE A 147 -0.79 28.99 1.99
C ILE A 147 -1.47 28.86 0.65
N ASP A 148 -2.79 28.70 0.72
CA ASP A 148 -3.70 29.17 -0.32
C ASP A 148 -4.00 30.65 -0.06
N SER A 149 -3.93 31.46 -1.12
CA SER A 149 -4.12 32.92 -1.09
C SER A 149 -5.41 33.38 -0.39
N MET A 150 -6.40 32.49 -0.29
CA MET A 150 -7.71 32.76 0.31
C MET A 150 -7.69 32.96 1.84
N TYR A 151 -6.60 32.63 2.53
CA TYR A 151 -6.56 32.59 4.01
C TYR A 151 -5.87 33.76 4.67
N LEU A 152 -5.24 34.62 3.88
CA LEU A 152 -4.68 35.87 4.38
C LEU A 152 -5.81 36.90 4.45
N LEU A 153 -6.15 37.37 5.67
CA LEU A 153 -7.24 38.34 5.91
C LEU A 153 -7.12 39.64 5.09
N ASN A 154 -5.94 39.92 4.52
CA ASN A 154 -5.65 41.11 3.72
C ASN A 154 -5.28 40.82 2.24
N ALA A 155 -5.37 39.57 1.77
CA ALA A 155 -4.90 39.21 0.42
C ALA A 155 -6.01 39.33 -0.63
N ASN A 156 -6.33 40.56 -1.03
CA ASN A 156 -7.25 40.81 -2.14
C ASN A 156 -6.61 40.59 -3.53
N THR A 157 -5.33 40.18 -3.60
CA THR A 157 -4.55 40.18 -4.86
C THR A 157 -3.53 39.05 -4.96
N MET A 158 -3.88 37.81 -4.63
CA MET A 158 -3.03 36.68 -5.00
C MET A 158 -3.83 35.72 -5.88
N GLY A 159 -3.45 35.63 -7.16
CA GLY A 159 -3.90 34.56 -8.04
C GLY A 159 -3.65 33.21 -7.38
N SER A 160 -4.55 32.26 -7.62
CA SER A 160 -4.72 30.96 -6.95
C SER A 160 -3.53 30.01 -7.06
N LYS A 161 -2.35 30.42 -6.58
CA LYS A 161 -1.13 29.62 -6.53
C LYS A 161 -0.89 29.20 -5.09
N ARG A 162 -1.10 27.91 -4.81
CA ARG A 162 -0.66 27.29 -3.56
C ARG A 162 0.85 27.47 -3.43
N SER A 163 1.27 28.12 -2.36
CA SER A 163 2.68 28.40 -2.10
C SER A 163 3.05 27.89 -0.71
N GLN A 164 4.19 27.23 -0.63
CA GLN A 164 4.71 26.66 0.60
C GLN A 164 5.90 27.50 1.06
N THR A 165 5.87 27.96 2.31
CA THR A 165 6.85 28.92 2.85
C THR A 165 6.87 28.86 4.38
N LEU A 166 7.83 29.56 4.99
CA LEU A 166 7.95 29.65 6.45
C LEU A 166 7.25 30.91 6.97
N PHE A 167 6.59 30.79 8.12
CA PHE A 167 6.03 31.93 8.85
C PHE A 167 6.64 32.03 10.23
N LYS A 168 7.07 33.23 10.62
CA LYS A 168 7.57 33.53 11.95
C LYS A 168 6.53 34.33 12.75
N ILE A 169 6.23 33.93 13.98
CA ILE A 169 5.39 34.72 14.88
C ILE A 169 6.19 35.91 15.39
N ILE A 170 5.66 37.11 15.20
CA ILE A 170 6.26 38.35 15.71
C ILE A 170 5.50 38.92 16.92
N ASP A 171 4.22 38.61 17.06
CA ASP A 171 3.37 39.09 18.14
C ASP A 171 2.11 38.20 18.27
N ILE A 172 1.55 38.14 19.47
CA ILE A 172 0.37 37.34 19.80
C ILE A 172 -0.61 38.23 20.56
N LYS A 173 -1.77 38.49 19.94
CA LYS A 173 -2.86 39.28 20.53
C LYS A 173 -4.09 38.41 20.71
N SER A 174 -4.26 37.88 21.92
CA SER A 174 -5.37 36.98 22.26
C SER A 174 -5.46 35.80 21.28
N ASP A 175 -6.50 35.74 20.43
CA ASP A 175 -6.70 34.66 19.43
C ASP A 175 -6.11 35.00 18.04
N THR A 176 -5.38 36.11 17.91
CA THR A 176 -4.76 36.53 16.64
C THR A 176 -3.24 36.44 16.73
N LEU A 177 -2.65 35.66 15.81
CA LEU A 177 -1.21 35.62 15.58
C LEU A 177 -0.86 36.67 14.53
N LEU A 178 0.14 37.52 14.84
CA LEU A 178 0.82 38.34 13.84
C LEU A 178 2.04 37.57 13.36
N MET A 179 2.05 37.22 12.08
CA MET A 179 3.10 36.40 11.49
C MET A 179 3.69 37.07 10.27
N VAL A 180 5.00 36.94 10.07
CA VAL A 180 5.71 37.42 8.88
C VAL A 180 6.12 36.24 8.01
N ARG A 181 5.94 36.39 6.69
CA ARG A 181 6.25 35.37 5.70
C ARG A 181 7.75 35.39 5.38
N ASN A 182 8.33 34.26 5.04
CA ASN A 182 9.65 34.21 4.42
C ASN A 182 9.59 34.74 2.97
N LYS A 183 10.57 35.56 2.59
CA LYS A 183 10.71 36.10 1.23
C LYS A 183 10.90 35.00 0.18
N GLN A 184 11.47 33.86 0.57
CA GLN A 184 11.61 32.68 -0.26
C GLN A 184 10.31 31.84 -0.23
N LYS A 185 9.85 31.42 -1.40
CA LYS A 185 8.68 30.55 -1.56
C LYS A 185 8.97 29.43 -2.53
N THR A 186 8.39 28.27 -2.25
CA THR A 186 8.37 27.14 -3.18
C THR A 186 6.96 27.02 -3.76
N GLU A 187 6.85 27.02 -5.09
CA GLU A 187 5.58 26.83 -5.79
C GLU A 187 5.36 25.34 -6.08
N GLY A 188 4.14 24.83 -5.83
CA GLY A 188 3.76 23.45 -6.12
C GLY A 188 3.14 22.69 -4.94
N ILE A 189 2.80 21.41 -5.18
CA ILE A 189 2.24 20.48 -4.18
C ILE A 189 3.31 19.45 -3.83
N GLY A 190 3.56 19.21 -2.54
CA GLY A 190 4.50 18.19 -2.07
C GLY A 190 5.98 18.61 -2.06
N VAL A 191 6.31 19.65 -1.29
CA VAL A 191 7.70 20.11 -1.11
C VAL A 191 8.48 19.07 -0.31
N LYS A 192 9.66 18.66 -0.80
CA LYS A 192 10.50 17.67 -0.14
C LYS A 192 11.17 18.29 1.09
N GLU A 193 11.59 17.46 2.04
CA GLU A 193 12.29 17.95 3.24
C GLU A 193 13.58 18.73 2.91
N SER A 194 14.26 18.36 1.82
CA SER A 194 15.41 19.10 1.28
C SER A 194 15.08 20.56 0.95
N ASP A 195 13.88 20.79 0.41
CA ASP A 195 13.45 22.11 -0.06
C ASP A 195 13.08 22.97 1.16
N TRP A 196 12.47 22.37 2.20
CA TRP A 196 12.25 23.04 3.48
C TRP A 196 13.56 23.45 4.18
N ASN A 197 14.60 22.62 4.04
CA ASN A 197 15.92 22.91 4.60
C ASN A 197 16.68 23.99 3.82
N SER A 198 16.33 24.22 2.55
CA SER A 198 16.91 25.30 1.75
C SER A 198 16.40 26.70 2.14
N LEU A 199 15.26 26.79 2.81
CA LEU A 199 14.69 28.06 3.26
C LEU A 199 15.48 28.60 4.45
N SER A 200 15.99 29.83 4.32
CA SER A 200 16.69 30.50 5.42
C SER A 200 15.73 30.79 6.57
N ARG A 201 16.24 30.74 7.80
CA ARG A 201 15.48 31.00 9.04
C ARG A 201 15.96 32.26 9.77
N GLU A 202 16.83 33.04 9.14
CA GLU A 202 17.34 34.29 9.69
C GLU A 202 16.30 35.41 9.61
N ASP A 203 16.33 36.34 10.56
CA ASP A 203 15.35 37.42 10.69
C ASP A 203 15.28 38.34 9.47
N ASN A 204 16.40 38.55 8.78
CA ASN A 204 16.50 39.35 7.55
C ASN A 204 15.78 38.71 6.34
N THR A 205 15.48 37.41 6.39
CA THR A 205 14.85 36.65 5.30
C THR A 205 13.34 36.64 5.36
N PHE A 206 12.75 37.18 6.43
CA PHE A 206 11.33 37.41 6.55
C PHE A 206 10.92 38.79 6.02
N GLU A 207 9.69 38.87 5.55
CA GLU A 207 9.05 40.11 5.14
C GLU A 207 8.81 41.02 6.35
N THR A 208 8.74 42.33 6.11
CA THR A 208 8.49 43.33 7.15
C THR A 208 7.01 43.55 7.41
N ALA A 209 6.15 43.20 6.44
CA ALA A 209 4.71 43.36 6.55
C ALA A 209 4.08 42.16 7.29
N PRO A 210 3.41 42.38 8.44
CA PRO A 210 2.79 41.29 9.17
C PRO A 210 1.43 40.90 8.58
N HIS A 211 1.17 39.60 8.59
CA HIS A 211 -0.14 39.03 8.29
C HIS A 211 -0.85 38.69 9.60
N LYS A 212 -2.14 39.03 9.66
CA LYS A 212 -3.03 38.63 10.75
C LYS A 212 -3.62 37.25 10.42
N ILE A 213 -3.46 36.31 11.34
CA ILE A 213 -4.04 34.97 11.19
C ILE A 213 -4.71 34.58 12.52
N SER A 214 -5.95 34.07 12.45
CA SER A 214 -6.65 33.57 13.64
C SER A 214 -6.07 32.22 14.07
N LEU A 215 -5.72 32.09 15.34
CA LEU A 215 -5.21 30.85 15.93
C LEU A 215 -6.27 29.74 15.85
N LYS A 216 -7.52 30.05 16.19
CA LYS A 216 -8.66 29.14 16.00
C LYS A 216 -8.79 28.66 14.54
N GLY A 217 -8.66 29.57 13.58
CA GLY A 217 -8.74 29.24 12.15
C GLY A 217 -7.63 28.28 11.68
N ILE A 218 -6.40 28.45 12.16
CA ILE A 218 -5.27 27.57 11.84
C ILE A 218 -5.48 26.18 12.46
N THR A 219 -5.92 26.13 13.73
CA THR A 219 -6.09 24.87 14.48
C THR A 219 -7.20 24.00 13.89
N GLU A 220 -8.32 24.60 13.49
CA GLU A 220 -9.45 23.86 12.88
C GLU A 220 -9.10 23.32 11.49
N ARG A 221 -8.27 24.02 10.72
CA ARG A 221 -7.93 23.66 9.33
C ARG A 221 -6.64 22.85 9.17
N LYS A 222 -5.79 22.78 10.21
CA LYS A 222 -4.55 21.98 10.26
C LYS A 222 -3.56 22.29 9.13
N GLU A 223 -3.41 23.57 8.80
CA GLU A 223 -2.57 24.03 7.67
C GLU A 223 -1.09 24.26 8.04
N VAL A 224 -0.72 23.90 9.29
CA VAL A 224 0.63 24.01 9.84
C VAL A 224 1.19 22.61 10.08
N PHE A 225 2.37 22.34 9.51
CA PHE A 225 2.90 20.98 9.43
C PHE A 225 4.13 20.74 10.31
N GLU A 226 4.90 21.77 10.69
CA GLU A 226 6.08 21.59 11.53
C GLU A 226 6.58 22.89 12.20
N PHE A 227 7.23 22.75 13.36
CA PHE A 227 7.77 23.83 14.20
C PHE A 227 9.29 23.73 14.36
N PHE A 228 9.95 24.88 14.31
CA PHE A 228 11.35 25.02 14.72
C PHE A 228 11.45 25.97 15.91
N ASN A 229 11.86 25.44 17.06
CA ASN A 229 12.18 26.24 18.24
C ASN A 229 13.43 27.09 17.97
N GLN A 230 13.44 28.33 18.45
CA GLN A 230 14.61 29.22 18.42
C GLN A 230 15.91 28.52 18.84
N LYS A 231 15.91 27.70 19.91
CA LYS A 231 17.10 26.92 20.32
C LYS A 231 17.59 25.93 19.27
N LYS A 232 16.68 25.31 18.51
CA LYS A 232 17.00 24.38 17.41
C LYS A 232 17.49 25.16 16.19
N ILE A 233 16.92 26.32 15.90
CA ILE A 233 17.38 27.26 14.85
C ILE A 233 18.81 27.73 15.16
N ASP A 234 19.06 28.15 16.40
CA ASP A 234 20.37 28.59 16.86
C ASP A 234 21.40 27.44 16.82
N SER A 235 20.97 26.19 17.03
CA SER A 235 21.83 25.00 16.92
C SER A 235 22.15 24.61 15.47
N ILE A 236 21.22 24.83 14.53
CA ILE A 236 21.44 24.60 13.09
C ILE A 236 22.44 25.63 12.54
N ASN A 237 22.31 26.89 12.96
CA ASN A 237 23.22 27.97 12.57
C ASN A 237 24.63 27.82 13.19
N LYS A 238 24.75 27.06 14.29
CA LYS A 238 26.02 26.72 14.94
C LYS A 238 26.70 25.48 14.39
N THR A 239 26.22 24.88 13.29
CA THR A 239 26.90 23.73 12.69
C THR A 239 28.13 24.20 11.90
N ASP A 240 29.17 24.52 12.66
CA ASP A 240 30.55 24.62 12.23
C ASP A 240 30.97 23.38 11.43
N ARG A 241 31.88 23.62 10.50
CA ARG A 241 32.59 22.61 9.70
C ARG A 241 33.06 21.45 10.58
N VAL A 242 32.37 20.32 10.52
CA VAL A 242 32.97 19.06 10.93
C VAL A 242 33.98 18.67 9.85
N LYS A 243 35.27 18.88 10.13
CA LYS A 243 36.34 18.24 9.38
C LYS A 243 36.09 16.73 9.43
N SER A 244 35.96 16.11 8.26
CA SER A 244 36.01 14.66 8.14
C SER A 244 37.33 14.16 8.71
N ILE A 245 37.24 13.24 9.67
CA ILE A 245 38.35 12.39 10.11
C ILE A 245 37.89 10.94 9.92
N ASP A 246 37.51 10.56 8.70
CA ASP A 246 37.74 9.19 8.18
C ASP A 246 37.27 9.07 6.72
N PRO A 247 38.09 8.55 5.78
CA PRO A 247 37.75 8.54 4.36
C PRO A 247 37.02 7.29 3.85
N LEU A 248 36.70 6.31 4.70
CA LEU A 248 36.14 5.03 4.25
C LEU A 248 35.14 4.46 5.27
N HIS A 249 33.84 4.51 4.99
CA HIS A 249 32.96 3.35 5.21
C HIS A 249 31.57 3.53 4.57
N PHE A 250 31.24 2.60 3.67
CA PHE A 250 29.92 2.41 3.10
C PHE A 250 29.05 1.51 4.02
N SER A 251 27.76 1.85 4.07
CA SER A 251 26.58 0.97 4.21
C SER A 251 26.18 0.35 5.57
N LYS A 252 24.84 0.32 5.75
CA LYS A 252 23.97 -0.51 6.61
C LYS A 252 23.53 -0.01 8.01
N SER A 253 22.29 0.49 8.02
CA SER A 253 21.08 0.01 8.72
C SER A 253 21.05 -0.28 10.23
N ILE A 254 20.05 0.37 10.86
CA ILE A 254 19.19 -0.08 11.98
C ILE A 254 19.80 -0.02 13.39
N GLY A 255 19.21 0.88 14.19
CA GLY A 255 18.95 0.65 15.62
C GLY A 255 20.06 1.01 16.59
N GLN A 256 20.07 2.27 17.05
CA GLN A 256 20.46 2.59 18.42
C GLN A 256 19.75 3.87 18.86
N ILE A 257 18.96 3.75 19.93
CA ILE A 257 18.33 4.87 20.62
C ILE A 257 19.43 5.57 21.44
N PRO A 258 19.70 6.87 21.27
CA PRO A 258 20.51 7.59 22.24
C PRO A 258 19.69 7.81 23.50
N ASN A 259 20.22 7.28 24.60
CA ASN A 259 19.78 7.46 25.97
C ASN A 259 19.80 8.96 26.34
N TYR A 260 18.63 9.58 26.52
CA TYR A 260 18.53 10.91 27.12
C TYR A 260 18.14 10.78 28.59
N ASN A 261 19.13 10.39 29.41
CA ASN A 261 19.12 10.75 30.83
C ASN A 261 19.44 12.24 30.93
N GLY A 262 18.41 13.05 31.12
CA GLY A 262 18.54 14.50 31.27
C GLY A 262 17.23 15.25 31.07
N ILE A 263 16.15 14.80 31.71
CA ILE A 263 14.93 15.61 31.81
C ILE A 263 15.00 16.32 33.16
N GLU A 264 15.46 17.57 33.16
CA GLU A 264 15.09 18.51 34.23
C GLU A 264 13.64 18.94 33.99
N ILE A 265 12.76 18.50 34.89
CA ILE A 265 11.40 19.01 35.01
C ILE A 265 11.51 20.37 35.71
N VAL A 266 11.37 21.45 34.96
CA VAL A 266 11.19 22.78 35.54
C VAL A 266 9.70 23.06 35.63
N GLU A 267 9.11 22.76 36.79
CA GLU A 267 7.81 23.33 37.16
C GLU A 267 7.97 24.84 37.33
N ARG A 268 7.12 25.62 36.65
CA ARG A 268 6.97 27.05 36.93
C ARG A 268 5.61 27.29 37.57
N LYS A 269 5.64 27.89 38.75
CA LYS A 269 4.52 28.64 39.34
C LYS A 269 4.15 29.84 38.48
#